data_AF-A0A962AEH4-F1
#
_entry.id   AF-A0A962AEH4-F1
#
_cell.length_a   1.000
_cell.length_b   1.000
_cell.length_c   1.000
_cell.angle_alpha   90.00
_cell.angle_beta   90.00
_cell.angle_gamma   90.00
#
_symmetry.space_group_name_H-M   'P 1'
#
loop_
_entity.id
_entity.type
_entity.pdbx_description
1 polymer ?
#
loop_
_entity_poly.entity_id
_entity_poly.type
_entity_poly.pdbx_seq_one_letter_code
_entity_poly.pdbx_strand_id
1 'polypeptide(L)' 'FGVYLVSDGGDKPYRCKIRAPGFAHLQAMDVMCQKHMLADVSAILGSLDIVFGEVDR' A
#
# COMPACT_ATOMS: atom_id res chain seq x y z
N PHE A 1 1.86 6.98 5.46
CA PHE A 1 0.48 6.69 5.92
C PHE A 1 -0.34 7.97 5.85
N GLY A 2 -1.51 7.95 5.21
CA GLY A 2 -2.41 9.10 5.13
C GLY A 2 -3.86 8.72 5.39
N VAL A 3 -4.67 9.63 5.91
CA VAL A 3 -6.10 9.40 6.17
C VAL A 3 -6.90 10.56 5.57
N TYR A 4 -7.89 10.22 4.75
CA TYR A 4 -8.86 11.17 4.19
C TYR A 4 -10.22 10.91 4.83
N LEU A 5 -10.64 11.85 5.67
CA LEU A 5 -11.88 11.77 6.44
C LEU A 5 -12.89 12.79 5.91
N VAL A 6 -14.16 12.39 5.79
CA VAL A 6 -15.28 13.26 5.47
C VAL A 6 -16.31 13.11 6.59
N SER A 7 -16.86 14.25 7.05
CA SER A 7 -17.96 14.30 8.01
C SER A 7 -19.16 15.00 7.38
N ASP A 8 -20.36 14.53 7.70
CA ASP A 8 -21.65 15.12 7.36
C ASP A 8 -22.31 15.82 8.57
N GLY A 9 -21.57 15.95 9.69
CA GLY A 9 -22.04 16.58 10.93
C GLY A 9 -22.57 15.60 11.99
N GLY A 10 -22.64 14.29 11.69
CA GLY A 10 -22.98 13.25 12.68
C GLY A 10 -21.85 12.89 13.65
N ASP A 11 -22.12 11.93 14.54
CA ASP A 11 -21.17 11.38 15.51
C ASP A 11 -20.22 10.31 14.91
N LYS A 12 -20.45 9.92 13.65
CA LYS A 12 -19.66 8.94 12.90
C LYS A 12 -19.10 9.56 11.62
N PRO A 13 -17.91 9.15 11.17
CA PRO A 13 -17.37 9.64 9.91
C PRO A 13 -18.21 9.16 8.73
N TYR A 14 -18.64 10.10 7.88
CA TYR A 14 -19.33 9.81 6.63
C TYR A 14 -18.43 8.99 5.68
N ARG A 15 -17.13 9.30 5.63
CA ARG A 15 -16.13 8.53 4.90
C ARG A 15 -14.79 8.53 5.63
N CYS A 16 -14.15 7.37 5.68
CA CYS A 16 -12.75 7.25 6.11
C CYS A 16 -11.99 6.43 5.06
N LYS A 17 -11.08 7.08 4.33
CA LYS A 17 -10.18 6.41 3.38
C LYS A 17 -8.77 6.44 3.92
N ILE A 18 -8.16 5.27 4.08
CA ILE A 18 -6.77 5.15 4.51
C ILE A 18 -5.91 4.98 3.25
N ARG A 19 -4.81 5.74 3.16
CA ARG A 19 -3.77 5.61 2.14
C ARG A 19 -2.55 4.96 2.78
N ALA A 20 -2.45 3.65 2.60
CA ALA A 20 -1.28 2.87 2.97
C ALA A 20 -0.11 3.15 2.01
N PRO A 21 1.14 3.26 2.51
CA PRO A 21 2.32 3.36 1.67
C PRO A 21 2.54 2.08 0.86
N GLY A 22 2.26 0.89 1.44
CA GLY A 22 2.44 -0.41 0.79
C GLY A 22 1.69 -0.54 -0.52
N PHE A 23 0.53 0.11 -0.67
CA PHE A 23 -0.23 0.08 -1.93
C PHE A 23 0.54 0.72 -3.09
N ALA A 24 1.20 1.86 -2.85
CA ALA A 24 2.02 2.53 -3.85
C ALA A 24 3.35 1.79 -4.10
N HIS A 25 3.95 1.22 -3.04
CA HIS A 25 5.17 0.41 -3.17
C HIS A 25 4.92 -0.85 -4.01
N LEU A 26 3.79 -1.52 -3.81
CA LEU A 26 3.41 -2.70 -4.59
C LEU A 26 3.22 -2.38 -6.07
N GLN A 27 2.67 -1.20 -6.41
CA GLN A 27 2.57 -0.74 -7.80
C GLN A 27 3.94 -0.57 -8.47
N ALA A 28 4.96 -0.16 -7.73
CA ALA A 28 6.31 0.02 -8.26
C ALA A 28 7.07 -1.31 -8.45
N MET A 29 6.53 -2.44 -7.97
CA MET A 29 7.18 -3.75 -8.02
C MET A 29 7.46 -4.23 -9.44
N ASP A 30 6.59 -3.91 -10.41
CA ASP A 30 6.83 -4.24 -11.83
C ASP A 30 8.14 -3.64 -12.33
N VAL A 31 8.37 -2.35 -12.06
CA VAL A 31 9.60 -1.64 -12.45
C VAL A 31 10.81 -2.16 -11.67
N MET A 32 10.65 -2.43 -10.38
CA MET A 32 11.75 -2.92 -9.54
C MET A 32 12.19 -4.35 -9.87
N CYS A 33 11.30 -5.19 -10.39
CA CYS A 33 11.62 -6.56 -10.80
C CYS A 33 12.24 -6.63 -12.21
N GLN A 34 12.28 -5.53 -12.98
CA GLN A 34 12.85 -5.55 -14.33
C GLN A 34 14.34 -5.91 -14.30
N LYS A 35 14.75 -6.81 -15.20
CA LYS A 35 16.14 -7.30 -15.33
C LYS A 35 16.68 -8.06 -14.11
N HIS A 36 15.80 -8.43 -13.18
CA HIS A 36 16.09 -9.35 -12.07
C HIS A 36 15.57 -10.76 -12.38
N MET A 37 16.05 -11.74 -11.62
CA MET A 37 15.58 -13.11 -11.72
C MET A 37 14.36 -13.34 -10.82
N LEU A 38 13.59 -14.39 -11.09
CA LEU A 38 12.48 -14.80 -10.22
C LEU A 38 12.92 -15.01 -8.76
N ALA A 39 14.16 -15.48 -8.56
CA ALA A 39 14.73 -15.67 -7.23
C ALA A 39 14.90 -14.34 -6.44
N ASP A 40 15.03 -13.20 -7.11
CA ASP A 40 15.23 -11.90 -6.48
C ASP A 40 13.91 -11.27 -5.99
N VAL A 41 12.77 -11.80 -6.45
CA VAL A 41 11.43 -11.25 -6.15
C VAL A 41 11.14 -11.22 -4.65
N SER A 42 11.55 -12.25 -3.90
CA SER A 42 11.34 -12.30 -2.45
C SER A 42 12.20 -11.27 -1.71
N ALA A 43 13.43 -11.01 -2.17
CA ALA A 43 14.31 -10.00 -1.61
C ALA A 43 13.77 -8.58 -1.89
N ILE A 44 13.32 -8.33 -3.13
CA ILE A 44 12.69 -7.07 -3.52
C ILE A 44 11.43 -6.82 -2.68
N LEU A 45 10.52 -7.81 -2.59
CA LEU A 45 9.30 -7.71 -1.79
C LEU A 45 9.61 -7.46 -0.30
N GLY A 46 10.59 -8.17 0.26
CA GLY A 46 11.01 -8.00 1.65
C GLY A 46 11.62 -6.62 1.93
N SER A 47 12.38 -6.06 1.00
CA SER A 47 12.97 -4.72 1.14
C SER A 47 11.95 -3.57 1.15
N LEU A 48 10.76 -3.80 0.59
CA LEU A 48 9.66 -2.84 0.55
C LEU A 48 8.78 -2.87 1.80
N ASP A 49 8.96 -3.88 2.66
CA ASP A 49 8.21 -4.11 3.90
C ASP A 49 6.68 -4.08 3.70
N ILE A 50 6.19 -4.88 2.74
CA ILE A 50 4.76 -4.89 2.39
C ILE A 50 3.97 -5.73 3.39
N VAL A 51 3.01 -5.08 4.05
CA VAL A 51 1.98 -5.73 4.86
C VAL A 51 0.66 -5.74 4.10
N PHE A 52 0.21 -6.89 3.62
CA PHE A 52 -0.99 -6.98 2.78
C PHE A 52 -2.27 -6.47 3.45
N GLY A 53 -2.36 -6.53 4.78
CA GLY A 53 -3.53 -6.00 5.53
C GLY A 53 -3.70 -4.48 5.48
N GLU A 54 -2.68 -3.71 5.08
CA GLU A 54 -2.84 -2.28 4.80
C GLU A 54 -3.09 -1.97 3.31
N VAL A 55 -2.68 -2.87 2.40
CA VAL A 55 -2.84 -2.71 0.95
C VAL A 55 -4.28 -2.95 0.50
N ASP A 56 -5.00 -3.86 1.14
CA ASP A 56 -6.34 -4.31 0.76
C ASP A 56 -7.49 -3.34 1.17
N ARG A 57 -7.19 -2.08 1.52
CA ARG A 57 -8.15 -1.11 2.12
C ARG A 57 -8.61 0.03 1.21
#